data_AF-A0A4Q6B9K7-F1
#
_entry.id   AF-A0A4Q6B9K7-F1
#
_cell.length_a   1.000
_cell.length_b   1.000
_cell.length_c   1.000
_cell.angle_alpha   90.00
_cell.angle_beta   90.00
_cell.angle_gamma   90.00
#
_symmetry.space_group_name_H-M   'P 1'
#
loop_
_entity.id
_entity.type
_entity.pdbx_description
1 polymer ?
#
loop_
_entity_poly.entity_id
_entity_poly.type
_entity_poly.pdbx_seq_one_letter_code
_entity_poly.pdbx_strand_id
1 'polypeptide(L)'
;YTRGSGKDRKTYYDADVYQVERHVDFTVDDLTVESSRERGNLDVSANTNNIINTILPFDTKNAVKWNASYLRGCTSEKRDVDVSHLQPRVTEQLLCIARAQVEQSARRYDRGVRWEQEEIDVHGTRWVSMLLPVWLYSYLQPNGGTGMLHYIAVNGRTGETMGSVPVQQWKLLLTALTVGTILEGFALWIVAHS
;
A
#
# COMPACT_ATOMS: atom_id res chain seq x y z
N TYR A 1 -10.70 -28.74 22.46
CA TYR A 1 -11.74 -29.68 22.93
C TYR A 1 -12.92 -28.91 23.49
N THR A 2 -14.11 -29.49 23.47
CA THR A 2 -15.33 -28.83 23.99
C THR A 2 -15.68 -29.40 25.36
N ARG A 3 -15.92 -28.54 26.34
CA ARG A 3 -16.40 -28.92 27.69
C ARG A 3 -17.81 -28.38 27.92
N GLY A 4 -18.64 -29.15 28.62
CA GLY A 4 -20.02 -28.82 28.97
C GLY A 4 -21.07 -29.46 28.05
N SER A 5 -22.35 -29.34 28.42
CA SER A 5 -23.52 -29.84 27.67
C SER A 5 -24.59 -28.74 27.56
N GLY A 6 -25.36 -28.74 26.47
CA GLY A 6 -26.44 -27.78 26.26
C GLY A 6 -25.95 -26.34 26.09
N LYS A 7 -26.52 -25.41 26.88
CA LYS A 7 -26.24 -23.97 26.81
C LYS A 7 -24.87 -23.57 27.37
N ASP A 8 -24.22 -24.45 28.16
CA ASP A 8 -22.92 -24.18 28.80
C ASP A 8 -21.72 -24.74 28.00
N ARG A 9 -21.93 -25.02 26.70
CA ARG A 9 -20.90 -25.60 25.83
C ARG A 9 -19.81 -24.56 25.52
N LYS A 10 -18.60 -24.77 26.05
CA LYS A 10 -17.41 -23.94 25.78
C LYS A 10 -16.35 -24.71 25.02
N THR A 11 -15.86 -24.13 23.92
CA THR A 11 -14.75 -24.70 23.14
C THR A 11 -13.44 -24.12 23.65
N TYR A 12 -12.58 -25.00 24.13
CA TYR A 12 -11.22 -24.68 24.57
C TYR A 12 -10.23 -25.06 23.47
N TYR A 13 -9.20 -24.25 23.32
CA TYR A 13 -8.09 -24.51 22.41
C TYR A 13 -6.82 -24.61 23.24
N ASP A 14 -6.09 -25.71 23.07
CA ASP A 14 -4.76 -25.86 23.62
C ASP A 14 -3.75 -25.51 22.52
N ALA A 15 -2.67 -24.82 22.86
CA ALA A 15 -1.69 -24.37 21.89
C ALA A 15 -0.32 -24.27 22.56
N ASP A 16 0.67 -24.90 21.94
CA ASP A 16 2.06 -24.76 22.35
C ASP A 16 2.63 -23.43 21.86
N VAL A 17 3.22 -22.67 22.77
CA VAL A 17 3.85 -21.38 22.47
C VAL A 17 5.36 -21.56 22.48
N TYR A 18 6.01 -21.14 21.40
CA TYR A 18 7.46 -21.22 21.25
C TYR A 18 8.04 -19.82 21.07
N GLN A 19 9.17 -19.55 21.72
CA GLN A 19 10.01 -18.40 21.40
C GLN A 19 11.00 -18.81 20.32
N VAL A 20 11.07 -18.01 19.27
CA VAL A 20 11.73 -18.38 18.02
C VAL A 20 12.48 -17.17 17.50
N GLU A 21 13.78 -17.34 17.27
CA GLU A 21 14.63 -16.33 16.66
C GLU A 21 14.92 -16.69 15.20
N ARG A 22 14.94 -15.70 14.32
CA ARG A 22 15.30 -15.84 12.91
C ARG A 22 16.26 -14.75 12.53
N HIS A 23 17.29 -15.13 11.80
CA HIS A 23 18.29 -14.25 11.25
C HIS A 23 18.36 -14.48 9.74
N VAL A 24 18.46 -13.40 8.98
CA VAL A 24 18.55 -13.43 7.51
C VAL A 24 19.46 -12.31 7.03
N ASP A 25 20.38 -12.67 6.16
CA ASP A 25 21.18 -11.74 5.39
C ASP A 25 20.54 -11.57 4.00
N PHE A 26 20.26 -10.33 3.62
CA PHE A 26 19.67 -10.02 2.33
C PHE A 26 20.19 -8.71 1.77
N THR A 27 20.11 -8.57 0.46
CA THR A 27 20.41 -7.33 -0.26
C THR A 27 19.13 -6.83 -0.90
N VAL A 28 18.86 -5.54 -0.76
CA VAL A 28 17.72 -4.88 -1.40
C VAL A 28 18.26 -3.93 -2.46
N ASP A 29 17.98 -4.26 -3.71
CA ASP A 29 18.25 -3.40 -4.85
C ASP A 29 16.97 -2.65 -5.27
N ASP A 30 17.15 -1.45 -5.80
CA ASP A 30 16.08 -0.63 -6.41
C ASP A 30 14.91 -0.26 -5.49
N LEU A 31 15.16 -0.09 -4.19
CA LEU A 31 14.15 0.42 -3.26
C LEU A 31 13.85 1.91 -3.54
N THR A 32 12.70 2.17 -4.13
CA THR A 32 12.25 3.53 -4.47
C THR A 32 11.56 4.18 -3.28
N VAL A 33 11.98 5.40 -2.93
CA VAL A 33 11.44 6.17 -1.81
C VAL A 33 11.14 7.59 -2.27
N GLU A 34 9.96 8.08 -1.91
CA GLU A 34 9.57 9.45 -2.21
C GLU A 34 10.37 10.46 -1.37
N SER A 35 10.86 11.51 -2.02
CA SER A 35 11.82 12.46 -1.43
C SER A 35 11.35 13.92 -1.45
N SER A 36 10.10 14.17 -1.87
CA SER A 36 9.35 15.39 -1.66
C SER A 36 8.58 15.35 -0.34
N ARG A 37 8.73 16.36 0.51
CA ARG A 37 7.97 16.50 1.75
C ARG A 37 6.50 16.78 1.47
N GLU A 38 6.21 17.60 0.46
CA GLU A 38 4.83 17.96 0.08
C GLU A 38 4.07 16.72 -0.42
N ARG A 39 4.67 15.93 -1.31
CA ARG A 39 4.05 14.73 -1.87
C ARG A 39 4.13 13.52 -0.96
N GLY A 40 5.14 13.47 -0.10
CA GLY A 40 5.33 12.43 0.90
C GLY A 40 4.48 12.60 2.16
N ASN A 41 3.75 13.72 2.30
CA ASN A 41 2.84 13.97 3.42
C ASN A 41 1.47 13.32 3.17
N LEU A 42 1.11 12.38 4.03
CA LEU A 42 -0.16 11.63 4.01
C LEU A 42 -1.24 12.41 4.77
N ASP A 43 -1.52 13.64 4.37
CA ASP A 43 -2.68 14.36 4.92
C ASP A 43 -3.93 13.99 4.13
N VAL A 44 -4.57 12.88 4.53
CA VAL A 44 -5.82 12.37 3.97
C VAL A 44 -7.01 13.33 4.10
N SER A 45 -6.89 14.38 4.93
CA SER A 45 -7.93 15.41 5.07
C SER A 45 -7.87 16.48 3.98
N ALA A 46 -6.67 16.72 3.42
CA ALA A 46 -6.43 17.69 2.36
C ALA A 46 -6.23 17.03 0.98
N ASN A 47 -5.58 15.86 0.94
CA ASN A 47 -5.19 15.15 -0.27
C ASN A 47 -5.55 13.67 -0.15
N THR A 48 -6.36 13.15 -1.08
CA THR A 48 -6.94 11.81 -0.96
C THR A 48 -5.93 10.67 -1.02
N ASN A 49 -4.70 10.86 -1.53
CA ASN A 49 -3.69 9.80 -1.61
C ASN A 49 -2.24 10.32 -1.67
N ASN A 50 -1.29 9.47 -1.25
CA ASN A 50 0.12 9.59 -1.62
C ASN A 50 0.28 9.17 -3.08
N ILE A 51 0.32 10.17 -3.94
CA ILE A 51 0.30 10.13 -5.41
C ILE A 51 1.46 9.32 -6.00
N ILE A 52 2.61 9.30 -5.32
CA ILE A 52 3.84 8.74 -5.89
C ILE A 52 4.03 7.28 -5.48
N ASN A 53 3.66 6.91 -4.25
CA ASN A 53 3.61 5.51 -3.84
C ASN A 53 2.60 4.67 -4.64
N THR A 54 1.68 5.33 -5.33
CA THR A 54 0.59 4.70 -6.07
C THR A 54 0.93 4.39 -7.53
N ILE A 55 2.12 4.73 -8.03
CA ILE A 55 2.56 4.35 -9.38
C ILE A 55 3.82 3.47 -9.37
N LEU A 56 4.08 2.86 -8.20
CA LEU A 56 5.10 1.84 -8.02
C LEU A 56 4.66 0.50 -8.64
N PRO A 57 5.62 -0.32 -9.13
CA PRO A 57 7.07 -0.07 -9.18
C PRO A 57 7.50 0.72 -10.43
N PHE A 58 8.55 1.54 -10.28
CA PHE A 58 9.18 2.20 -11.42
C PHE A 58 10.23 1.32 -12.08
N ASP A 59 10.42 1.48 -13.39
CA ASP A 59 11.47 0.80 -14.15
C ASP A 59 12.83 1.51 -13.94
N THR A 60 13.55 1.07 -12.91
CA THR A 60 14.93 1.50 -12.59
C THR A 60 15.97 0.94 -13.55
N LYS A 61 15.73 -0.23 -14.14
CA LYS A 61 16.71 -0.95 -14.98
C LYS A 61 16.99 -0.24 -16.29
N ASN A 62 16.00 0.45 -16.82
CA ASN A 62 16.14 1.24 -18.04
C ASN A 62 16.39 2.73 -17.77
N ALA A 63 16.86 3.07 -16.56
CA ALA A 63 17.24 4.45 -16.23
C ALA A 63 18.42 4.92 -17.09
N VAL A 64 18.28 6.09 -17.68
CA VAL A 64 19.34 6.72 -18.48
C VAL A 64 20.08 7.78 -17.68
N LYS A 65 21.32 8.07 -18.09
CA LYS A 65 22.09 9.17 -17.51
C LYS A 65 21.32 10.48 -17.66
N TRP A 66 21.24 11.24 -16.58
CA TRP A 66 20.54 12.53 -16.55
C TRP A 66 21.05 13.49 -17.63
N ASN A 67 20.11 14.15 -18.31
CA ASN A 67 20.36 15.21 -19.28
C ASN A 67 19.30 16.31 -19.09
N ALA A 68 19.72 17.57 -18.96
CA ALA A 68 18.83 18.71 -18.82
C ALA A 68 17.84 18.86 -19.99
N SER A 69 18.17 18.32 -21.17
CA SER A 69 17.31 18.32 -22.35
C SER A 69 16.00 17.56 -22.13
N TYR A 70 15.96 16.59 -21.22
CA TYR A 70 14.75 15.83 -20.90
C TYR A 70 13.68 16.64 -20.18
N LEU A 71 14.05 17.80 -19.61
CA LEU A 71 13.10 18.69 -18.93
C LEU A 71 12.46 19.72 -19.86
N ARG A 72 12.82 19.75 -21.15
CA ARG A 72 12.23 20.70 -22.10
C ARG A 72 10.74 20.41 -22.26
N GLY A 73 9.91 21.34 -21.80
CA GLY A 73 8.44 21.22 -21.86
C GLY A 73 7.82 20.43 -20.70
N CYS A 74 8.61 20.02 -19.71
CA CYS A 74 8.14 19.32 -18.52
C CYS A 74 8.52 20.11 -17.26
N THR A 75 7.62 20.13 -16.27
CA THR A 75 7.96 20.59 -14.92
C THR A 75 8.59 19.43 -14.15
N SER A 76 9.56 19.72 -13.28
CA SER A 76 10.16 18.73 -12.39
C SER A 76 10.02 19.17 -10.94
N GLU A 77 9.61 18.24 -10.09
CA GLU A 77 9.65 18.43 -8.65
C GLU A 77 11.04 18.02 -8.13
N LYS A 78 11.69 18.89 -7.36
CA LYS A 78 13.02 18.65 -6.81
C LYS A 78 12.90 18.01 -5.43
N ARG A 79 13.80 17.07 -5.12
CA ARG A 79 14.01 16.59 -3.75
C ARG A 79 14.23 17.76 -2.77
N ASP A 80 13.49 17.74 -1.67
CA ASP A 80 13.62 18.68 -0.55
C ASP A 80 13.90 17.97 0.80
N VAL A 81 13.89 16.63 0.83
CA VAL A 81 14.17 15.83 2.02
C VAL A 81 15.55 15.15 1.95
N ASP A 82 16.35 15.31 3.00
CA ASP A 82 17.64 14.63 3.14
C ASP A 82 17.53 13.15 3.52
N VAL A 83 18.57 12.38 3.20
CA VAL A 83 18.65 10.93 3.43
C VAL A 83 18.35 10.55 4.88
N SER A 84 18.85 11.34 5.85
CA SER A 84 18.61 11.11 7.28
C SER A 84 17.13 11.11 7.65
N HIS A 85 16.32 11.93 6.98
CA HIS A 85 14.87 11.99 7.20
C HIS A 85 14.13 10.82 6.53
N LEU A 86 14.73 10.20 5.51
CA LEU A 86 14.17 9.02 4.83
C LEU A 86 14.52 7.72 5.55
N GLN A 87 15.59 7.69 6.35
CA GLN A 87 16.05 6.49 7.04
C GLN A 87 14.93 5.74 7.79
N PRO A 88 14.09 6.38 8.64
CA PRO A 88 13.05 5.65 9.36
C PRO A 88 12.08 4.92 8.43
N ARG A 89 11.67 5.57 7.33
CA ARG A 89 10.76 4.95 6.34
C ARG A 89 11.43 3.78 5.62
N VAL A 90 12.71 3.91 5.30
CA VAL A 90 13.48 2.83 4.66
C VAL A 90 13.66 1.66 5.61
N THR A 91 14.01 1.91 6.87
CA THR A 91 14.15 0.87 7.89
C THR A 91 12.86 0.05 8.02
N GLU A 92 11.69 0.69 8.07
CA GLU A 92 10.39 -0.01 8.09
C GLU A 92 10.15 -0.88 6.85
N GLN A 93 10.49 -0.36 5.66
CA GLN A 93 10.38 -1.14 4.42
C GLN A 93 11.33 -2.34 4.41
N LEU A 94 12.56 -2.17 4.88
CA LEU A 94 13.54 -3.25 4.99
C LEU A 94 13.09 -4.31 6.01
N LEU A 95 12.53 -3.91 7.15
CA LEU A 95 11.94 -4.85 8.12
C LEU A 95 10.76 -5.62 7.51
N CYS A 96 9.91 -4.96 6.72
CA CYS A 96 8.85 -5.66 5.98
C CYS A 96 9.40 -6.69 4.99
N ILE A 97 10.46 -6.35 4.26
CA ILE A 97 11.14 -7.29 3.35
C ILE A 97 11.75 -8.45 4.15
N ALA A 98 12.40 -8.17 5.27
CA ALA A 98 12.98 -9.18 6.15
C ALA A 98 11.89 -10.17 6.64
N ARG A 99 10.76 -9.66 7.13
CA ARG A 99 9.58 -10.46 7.53
C ARG A 99 9.11 -11.37 6.40
N ALA A 100 9.01 -10.85 5.17
CA ALA A 100 8.61 -11.63 4.01
C ALA A 100 9.61 -12.75 3.68
N GLN A 101 10.92 -12.50 3.83
CA GLN A 101 11.96 -13.53 3.63
C GLN A 101 11.86 -14.66 4.66
N VAL A 102 11.62 -14.33 5.93
CA VAL A 102 11.52 -15.33 7.00
C VAL A 102 10.15 -16.00 7.09
N GLU A 103 9.12 -15.44 6.44
CA GLU A 103 7.74 -15.94 6.46
C GLU A 103 7.67 -17.44 6.14
N GLN A 104 8.40 -17.89 5.12
CA GLN A 104 8.42 -19.30 4.72
C GLN A 104 8.92 -20.22 5.85
N SER A 105 9.90 -19.76 6.65
CA SER A 105 10.44 -20.51 7.80
C SER A 105 9.46 -20.58 8.97
N ALA A 106 8.49 -19.67 9.02
CA ALA A 106 7.52 -19.54 10.09
C ALA A 106 6.17 -20.23 9.77
N ARG A 107 5.98 -20.72 8.53
CA ARG A 107 4.78 -21.46 8.09
C ARG A 107 4.46 -22.72 8.91
N ARG A 108 5.44 -23.25 9.65
CA ARG A 108 5.25 -24.39 10.56
C ARG A 108 4.41 -24.06 11.80
N TYR A 109 4.18 -22.78 12.08
CA TYR A 109 3.37 -22.32 13.21
C TYR A 109 1.97 -21.94 12.69
N ASP A 110 1.00 -22.82 12.94
CA ASP A 110 -0.37 -22.77 12.39
C ASP A 110 -1.29 -21.76 13.09
N ARG A 111 -0.96 -21.38 14.33
CA ARG A 111 -1.68 -20.40 15.15
C ARG A 111 -1.26 -18.94 14.92
N GLY A 112 -0.39 -18.70 13.95
CA GLY A 112 0.15 -17.38 13.63
C GLY A 112 1.46 -17.08 14.35
N VAL A 113 2.13 -16.03 13.89
CA VAL A 113 3.43 -15.59 14.37
C VAL A 113 3.28 -14.15 14.83
N ARG A 114 3.71 -13.88 16.07
CA ARG A 114 3.77 -12.53 16.61
C ARG A 114 5.24 -12.09 16.64
N TRP A 115 5.52 -10.97 15.99
CA TRP A 115 6.82 -10.33 16.07
C TRP A 115 6.90 -9.50 17.36
N GLU A 116 7.83 -9.85 18.26
CA GLU A 116 8.03 -9.13 19.52
C GLU A 116 9.20 -8.15 19.44
N GLN A 117 10.29 -8.56 18.79
CA GLN A 117 11.50 -7.77 18.62
C GLN A 117 12.00 -7.95 17.19
N GLU A 118 12.42 -6.83 16.60
CA GLU A 118 12.97 -6.78 15.27
C GLU A 118 14.10 -5.77 15.25
N GLU A 119 15.22 -6.16 14.65
CA GLU A 119 16.39 -5.33 14.50
C GLU A 119 16.95 -5.55 13.08
N ILE A 120 17.50 -4.49 12.51
CA ILE A 120 18.18 -4.55 11.23
C ILE A 120 19.48 -3.75 11.32
N ASP A 121 20.58 -4.40 10.95
CA ASP A 121 21.88 -3.73 10.80
C ASP A 121 22.15 -3.50 9.31
N VAL A 122 22.46 -2.26 8.96
CA VAL A 122 22.66 -1.85 7.57
C VAL A 122 24.13 -1.54 7.35
N HIS A 123 24.85 -2.52 6.80
CA HIS A 123 26.30 -2.42 6.57
C HIS A 123 26.70 -1.44 5.46
N GLY A 124 25.81 -1.17 4.50
CA GLY A 124 26.11 -0.30 3.37
C GLY A 124 24.85 0.22 2.69
N THR A 125 24.86 1.51 2.33
CA THR A 125 23.77 2.11 1.56
C THR A 125 24.31 2.90 0.38
N ARG A 126 23.58 2.87 -0.74
CA ARG A 126 23.84 3.70 -1.90
C ARG A 126 22.56 4.42 -2.27
N TRP A 127 22.63 5.75 -2.31
CA TRP A 127 21.50 6.60 -2.62
C TRP A 127 21.70 7.23 -3.98
N VAL A 128 20.69 7.10 -4.85
CA VAL A 128 20.67 7.70 -6.18
C VAL A 128 19.34 8.43 -6.33
N SER A 129 19.38 9.67 -6.80
CA SER A 129 18.19 10.42 -7.16
C SER A 129 17.89 10.23 -8.65
N MET A 130 16.64 9.93 -8.96
CA MET A 130 16.15 9.73 -10.32
C MET A 130 14.95 10.64 -10.57
N LEU A 131 14.85 11.17 -11.78
CA LEU A 131 13.64 11.86 -12.25
C LEU A 131 12.82 10.85 -13.06
N LEU A 132 11.54 10.70 -12.68
CA LEU A 132 10.63 9.74 -13.27
C LEU A 132 9.53 10.49 -14.04
N PRO A 133 9.21 10.07 -15.28
CA PRO A 133 8.13 10.70 -16.04
C PRO A 133 6.78 10.27 -15.46
N VAL A 134 6.03 11.25 -14.95
CA VAL A 134 4.70 11.04 -14.36
C VAL A 134 3.75 12.10 -14.91
N TRP A 135 2.54 11.69 -15.27
CA TRP A 135 1.45 12.61 -15.54
C TRP A 135 0.62 12.76 -14.27
N LEU A 136 0.50 13.98 -13.78
CA LEU A 136 -0.27 14.29 -12.59
C LEU A 136 -1.46 15.17 -12.95
N TYR A 137 -2.65 14.63 -12.75
CA TYR A 137 -3.91 15.37 -12.89
C TYR A 137 -4.45 15.70 -11.51
N SER A 138 -4.87 16.94 -11.32
CA SER A 138 -5.53 17.40 -10.09
C SER A 138 -6.96 17.85 -10.42
N TYR A 139 -7.93 17.31 -9.70
CA TYR A 139 -9.32 17.74 -9.75
C TYR A 139 -9.74 18.24 -8.37
N LEU A 140 -10.05 19.54 -8.28
CA LEU A 140 -10.58 20.13 -7.07
C LEU A 140 -12.09 19.88 -7.02
N GLN A 141 -12.55 19.05 -6.10
CA GLN A 141 -13.98 18.88 -5.84
C GLN A 141 -14.46 19.96 -4.86
N PRO A 142 -15.32 20.90 -5.28
CA PRO A 142 -15.84 21.93 -4.39
C PRO A 142 -16.84 21.30 -3.40
N ASN A 143 -16.51 21.35 -2.12
CA ASN A 143 -17.31 20.81 -1.03
C ASN A 143 -17.51 21.89 0.06
N GLY A 144 -18.39 22.86 -0.18
CA GLY A 144 -19.00 23.76 0.82
C GLY A 144 -18.12 24.58 1.79
N GLY A 145 -16.78 24.45 1.76
CA GLY A 145 -15.86 25.09 2.70
C GLY A 145 -14.42 24.55 2.66
N THR A 146 -14.21 23.27 2.36
CA THR A 146 -12.89 22.69 2.10
C THR A 146 -12.95 21.87 0.81
N GLY A 147 -12.33 22.39 -0.26
CA GLY A 147 -12.26 21.66 -1.52
C GLY A 147 -11.29 20.48 -1.38
N MET A 148 -11.75 19.27 -1.73
CA MET A 148 -10.89 18.08 -1.72
C MET A 148 -10.15 18.00 -3.05
N LEU A 149 -8.82 17.92 -3.00
CA LEU A 149 -7.99 17.71 -4.19
C LEU A 149 -7.87 16.21 -4.48
N HIS A 150 -8.50 15.78 -5.56
CA HIS A 150 -8.33 14.46 -6.12
C HIS A 150 -7.14 14.48 -7.05
N TYR A 151 -6.16 13.63 -6.78
CA TYR A 151 -5.02 13.44 -7.65
C TYR A 151 -5.10 12.10 -8.37
N ILE A 152 -4.77 12.13 -9.66
CA ILE A 152 -4.62 10.94 -10.49
C ILE A 152 -3.22 11.00 -11.07
N ALA A 153 -2.41 10.00 -10.72
CA ALA A 153 -1.09 9.79 -11.27
C ALA A 153 -1.15 8.75 -12.38
N VAL A 154 -0.37 8.98 -13.43
CA VAL A 154 -0.14 8.00 -14.49
C VAL A 154 1.34 7.84 -14.70
N ASN A 155 1.82 6.59 -14.67
CA ASN A 155 3.20 6.26 -14.98
C ASN A 155 3.45 6.58 -16.45
N GLY A 156 4.37 7.52 -16.74
CA GLY A 156 4.65 7.98 -18.10
C GLY A 156 5.30 6.94 -19.00
N ARG A 157 5.79 5.82 -18.44
CA ARG A 157 6.44 4.73 -19.19
C ARG A 157 5.49 3.56 -19.44
N THR A 158 4.76 3.10 -18.42
CA THR A 158 3.85 1.95 -18.54
C THR A 158 2.42 2.35 -18.90
N GLY A 159 2.03 3.60 -18.64
CA GLY A 159 0.65 4.07 -18.78
C GLY A 159 -0.27 3.60 -17.65
N GLU A 160 0.27 2.90 -16.64
CA GLU A 160 -0.51 2.48 -15.48
C GLU A 160 -1.02 3.69 -14.71
N THR A 161 -2.34 3.71 -14.49
CA THR A 161 -3.04 4.80 -13.82
C THR A 161 -3.33 4.41 -12.38
N MET A 162 -3.08 5.32 -11.44
CA MET A 162 -3.61 5.20 -10.10
C MET A 162 -4.09 6.55 -9.58
N GLY A 163 -5.30 6.56 -9.03
CA GLY A 163 -5.91 7.73 -8.45
C GLY A 163 -7.27 7.40 -7.88
N SER A 164 -7.77 8.26 -6.99
CA SER A 164 -9.16 8.21 -6.56
C SER A 164 -10.02 8.88 -7.61
N VAL A 165 -10.80 8.10 -8.35
CA VAL A 165 -11.83 8.66 -9.23
C VAL A 165 -13.01 9.10 -8.35
N PRO A 166 -13.50 10.35 -8.49
CA PRO A 166 -14.65 10.81 -7.71
C PRO A 166 -15.88 9.97 -8.06
N VAL A 167 -16.31 9.13 -7.13
CA VAL A 167 -17.48 8.27 -7.30
C VAL A 167 -18.74 8.99 -6.86
N GLN A 168 -19.78 8.92 -7.70
CA GLN A 168 -21.11 9.43 -7.36
C GLN A 168 -21.79 8.46 -6.40
N GLN A 169 -21.71 8.74 -5.10
CA GLN A 169 -22.20 7.86 -4.03
C GLN A 169 -23.66 7.41 -4.23
N TRP A 170 -24.53 8.29 -4.73
CA TRP A 170 -25.94 7.94 -4.99
C TRP A 170 -26.09 6.87 -6.09
N LYS A 171 -25.25 6.90 -7.14
CA LYS A 171 -25.25 5.87 -8.19
C LYS A 171 -24.77 4.54 -7.64
N LEU A 172 -23.72 4.55 -6.80
CA LEU A 172 -23.23 3.34 -6.14
C LEU A 172 -24.30 2.70 -5.26
N LEU A 173 -25.01 3.51 -4.46
CA LEU A 173 -26.11 3.01 -3.64
C LEU A 173 -27.23 2.41 -4.49
N LEU A 174 -27.60 3.06 -5.60
CA LEU A 174 -28.63 2.55 -6.50
C LEU A 174 -28.20 1.23 -7.18
N THR A 175 -26.95 1.13 -7.61
CA THR A 175 -26.37 -0.11 -8.14
C THR A 175 -26.32 -1.22 -7.08
N ALA A 176 -25.93 -0.91 -5.84
CA ALA A 176 -25.89 -1.88 -4.76
C ALA A 176 -27.29 -2.41 -4.41
N LEU A 177 -28.29 -1.52 -4.33
CA LEU A 177 -29.68 -1.90 -4.06
C LEU A 177 -30.30 -2.73 -5.18
N THR A 178 -30.03 -2.38 -6.45
CA THR A 178 -30.53 -3.15 -7.60
C THR A 178 -29.92 -4.55 -7.67
N VAL A 179 -28.60 -4.69 -7.45
CA VAL A 179 -27.97 -6.01 -7.39
C VAL A 179 -28.47 -6.81 -6.19
N GLY A 180 -28.58 -6.18 -5.01
CA GLY A 180 -29.08 -6.82 -3.79
C GLY A 180 -30.50 -7.35 -3.95
N THR A 181 -31.42 -6.54 -4.47
CA THR A 181 -32.82 -6.96 -4.71
C THR A 181 -32.95 -8.09 -5.72
N ILE A 182 -32.11 -8.11 -6.78
CA ILE A 182 -32.09 -9.24 -7.74
C ILE A 182 -31.63 -10.52 -7.05
N LEU A 183 -30.55 -10.47 -6.26
CA LEU A 183 -30.01 -11.62 -5.56
C LEU A 183 -30.98 -12.16 -4.50
N GLU A 184 -31.61 -11.28 -3.72
CA GLU A 184 -32.64 -11.64 -2.75
C GLU A 184 -33.85 -12.29 -3.43
N GLY A 185 -34.33 -11.72 -4.55
CA GLY A 185 -35.42 -12.32 -5.33
C GLY A 185 -35.09 -13.71 -5.84
N PHE A 186 -33.84 -13.92 -6.31
CA PHE A 186 -33.38 -15.23 -6.78
C PHE A 186 -33.25 -16.24 -5.63
N ALA A 187 -32.74 -15.82 -4.47
CA ALA A 187 -32.64 -16.67 -3.28
C ALA A 187 -34.02 -17.10 -2.77
N LEU A 188 -34.99 -16.17 -2.71
CA LEU A 188 -36.37 -16.47 -2.34
C LEU A 188 -37.04 -17.42 -3.34
N TRP A 189 -36.78 -17.26 -4.64
CA TRP A 189 -37.31 -18.16 -5.66
C TRP A 189 -36.77 -19.60 -5.49
N ILE A 190 -35.47 -19.76 -5.21
CA ILE A 190 -34.86 -21.07 -4.92
C ILE A 190 -35.50 -21.71 -3.69
N VAL A 191 -35.62 -20.98 -2.58
CA VAL A 191 -36.23 -21.49 -1.35
C VAL A 191 -37.70 -21.87 -1.55
N ALA A 192 -38.44 -21.13 -2.38
CA ALA A 192 -39.83 -21.44 -2.68
C ALA A 192 -40.02 -22.66 -3.59
N HIS A 193 -38.99 -23.07 -4.34
CA HIS A 193 -39.03 -24.20 -5.28
C HIS A 193 -38.14 -25.38 -4.87
N SER A 194 -37.58 -25.37 -3.65
CA SER A 194 -36.90 -26.51 -3.01
C SER A 194 -37.83 -27.20 -2.02
#